data_AF-A0A822AWK7-F1
#
_entry.id   AF-A0A822AWK7-F1
#
_cell.length_a   1.000
_cell.length_b   1.000
_cell.length_c   1.000
_cell.angle_alpha   90.00
_cell.angle_beta   90.00
_cell.angle_gamma   90.00
#
_symmetry.space_group_name_H-M   'P 1'
#
loop_
_entity.id
_entity.type
_entity.pdbx_description
1 polymer ?
#
loop_
_entity_poly.entity_id
_entity_poly.type
_entity_poly.pdbx_seq_one_letter_code
_entity_poly.pdbx_strand_id
1 'polypeptide(L)'
;MGFDGLFFGRVDYQDYQHRTMTKTMEMVWKGSANLNRESWLFTGVLPRVYEPPDSICFDQFCNDQPVMDDSSLHDYNVPERVQAFINAAHDQARGYATNHIIMTMGSDFQYEYASVWFKNLDKLIKYVNAQVFIF
;
A
#
# COMPACT_ATOMS: atom_id res chain seq x y z
N MET A 1 -15.23 -22.57 -2.17
CA MET A 1 -14.83 -21.25 -2.73
C MET A 1 -13.44 -21.31 -3.34
N GLY A 2 -12.49 -22.07 -2.78
CA GLY A 2 -11.20 -22.34 -3.45
C GLY A 2 -10.26 -21.13 -3.50
N PHE A 3 -10.40 -20.20 -2.55
CA PHE A 3 -9.50 -19.06 -2.42
C PHE A 3 -8.20 -19.47 -1.74
N ASP A 4 -7.08 -18.89 -2.19
CA ASP A 4 -5.76 -19.08 -1.58
C ASP A 4 -5.48 -18.06 -0.47
N GLY A 5 -6.09 -16.88 -0.56
CA GLY A 5 -5.83 -15.76 0.36
C GLY A 5 -7.03 -14.85 0.60
N LEU A 6 -6.99 -14.15 1.73
CA LEU A 6 -7.93 -13.14 2.18
C LEU A 6 -7.15 -11.92 2.69
N PHE A 7 -7.62 -10.72 2.34
CA PHE A 7 -7.09 -9.48 2.90
C PHE A 7 -8.22 -8.67 3.52
N PHE A 8 -7.95 -8.02 4.65
CA PHE A 8 -8.94 -7.20 5.32
C PHE A 8 -8.30 -6.03 6.06
N GLY A 9 -9.06 -4.93 6.24
CA GLY A 9 -8.54 -3.70 6.84
C GLY A 9 -8.86 -3.48 8.31
N ARG A 10 -9.96 -4.04 8.83
CA ARG A 10 -10.44 -3.76 10.18
C ARG A 10 -10.05 -4.86 11.15
N VAL A 11 -9.20 -4.53 12.12
CA VAL A 11 -8.78 -5.38 13.24
C VAL A 11 -8.77 -4.52 14.51
N ASP A 12 -8.80 -5.13 15.70
CA ASP A 12 -8.65 -4.38 16.95
C ASP A 12 -7.33 -3.58 16.94
N TYR A 13 -7.37 -2.35 17.46
CA TYR A 13 -6.23 -1.44 17.38
C TYR A 13 -5.02 -1.94 18.20
N GLN A 14 -5.24 -2.65 19.30
CA GLN A 14 -4.18 -3.23 20.12
C GLN A 14 -3.53 -4.42 19.38
N ASP A 15 -4.35 -5.25 18.73
CA ASP A 15 -3.86 -6.36 17.89
C ASP A 15 -3.09 -5.83 16.68
N TYR A 16 -3.59 -4.77 16.02
CA TYR A 16 -2.88 -4.10 14.92
C TYR A 16 -1.47 -3.65 15.34
N GLN A 17 -1.37 -2.96 16.48
CA GLN A 17 -0.09 -2.49 17.02
C GLN A 17 0.84 -3.66 17.34
N HIS A 18 0.32 -4.70 18.00
CA HIS A 18 1.09 -5.89 18.32
C HIS A 18 1.62 -6.59 17.07
N ARG A 19 0.78 -6.78 16.05
CA ARG A 19 1.15 -7.41 14.78
C ARG A 19 2.19 -6.62 14.01
N THR A 20 2.04 -5.29 13.98
CA THR A 20 3.01 -4.40 13.35
C THR A 20 4.39 -4.52 14.02
N MET A 21 4.44 -4.56 15.36
CA MET A 21 5.71 -4.70 16.09
C MET A 21 6.34 -6.10 15.95
N THR A 22 5.53 -7.13 15.81
CA THR A 22 5.98 -8.54 15.78
C THR A 22 6.10 -9.13 14.38
N LYS A 23 5.80 -8.34 13.34
CA LYS A 23 5.78 -8.77 11.92
C LYS A 23 4.80 -9.91 11.65
N THR A 24 3.62 -9.86 12.27
CA THR A 24 2.56 -10.88 12.16
C THR A 24 1.29 -10.33 11.49
N MET A 25 1.45 -9.35 10.61
CA MET A 25 0.37 -8.83 9.75
C MET A 25 -0.14 -9.87 8.76
N GLU A 26 0.67 -10.87 8.43
CA GLU A 26 0.34 -11.98 7.53
C GLU A 26 0.42 -13.31 8.30
N MET A 27 -0.57 -14.17 8.11
CA MET A 27 -0.67 -15.45 8.80
C MET A 27 -1.42 -16.50 7.97
N VAL A 28 -1.31 -17.76 8.39
CA VAL A 28 -2.22 -18.83 7.95
C VAL A 28 -3.35 -18.94 8.96
N TRP A 29 -4.54 -18.46 8.59
CA TRP A 29 -5.72 -18.54 9.45
C TRP A 29 -6.38 -19.91 9.32
N LYS A 30 -6.42 -20.65 10.44
CA LYS A 30 -7.10 -21.95 10.55
C LYS A 30 -8.54 -21.74 11.01
N GLY A 31 -9.44 -21.52 10.06
CA GLY A 31 -10.82 -21.05 10.34
C GLY A 31 -11.79 -22.08 10.90
N SER A 32 -11.41 -23.36 10.99
CA SER A 32 -12.26 -24.44 11.50
C SER A 32 -11.47 -25.36 12.42
N ALA A 33 -12.09 -25.75 13.54
CA ALA A 33 -11.53 -26.75 14.45
C ALA A 33 -11.75 -28.19 13.95
N ASN A 34 -12.70 -28.39 13.04
CA ASN A 34 -13.13 -29.71 12.56
C ASN A 34 -12.58 -30.05 11.17
N LEU A 35 -12.11 -29.05 10.43
CA LEU A 35 -11.53 -29.21 9.10
C LEU A 35 -10.02 -29.00 9.19
N ASN A 36 -9.29 -29.80 8.41
CA ASN A 36 -7.83 -29.75 8.37
C ASN A 36 -7.37 -28.65 7.40
N ARG A 37 -6.35 -28.94 6.58
CA ARG A 37 -5.75 -27.96 5.64
C ARG A 37 -6.75 -27.36 4.65
N GLU A 38 -7.86 -28.02 4.40
CA GLU A 38 -8.95 -27.55 3.54
C GLU A 38 -9.58 -26.22 4.01
N SER A 39 -9.46 -25.89 5.30
CA SER A 39 -9.96 -24.62 5.86
C SER A 39 -8.84 -23.63 6.24
N TRP A 40 -7.61 -23.88 5.80
CA TRP A 40 -6.49 -22.98 6.06
C TRP A 40 -6.44 -21.95 4.95
N LEU A 41 -6.37 -20.68 5.30
CA LEU A 41 -6.38 -19.58 4.35
C LEU A 41 -5.23 -18.63 4.66
N PHE A 42 -4.46 -18.23 3.65
CA PHE A 42 -3.54 -17.11 3.84
C PHE A 42 -4.35 -15.87 4.17
N THR A 43 -3.92 -15.10 5.16
CA THR A 43 -4.68 -13.94 5.62
C THR A 43 -3.73 -12.79 5.93
N GLY A 44 -3.93 -11.67 5.24
CA GLY A 44 -3.17 -10.43 5.44
C GLY A 44 -4.04 -9.32 6.01
N VAL A 45 -3.57 -8.70 7.09
CA VAL A 45 -4.12 -7.43 7.59
C VAL A 45 -3.52 -6.30 6.76
N LEU A 46 -4.36 -5.45 6.18
CA LEU A 46 -3.92 -4.31 5.39
C LEU A 46 -3.33 -3.21 6.29
N PRO A 47 -2.33 -2.45 5.80
CA PRO A 47 -1.54 -1.52 6.63
C PRO A 47 -2.27 -0.22 6.96
N ARG A 48 -3.28 0.17 6.17
CA ARG A 48 -3.98 1.44 6.31
C ARG A 48 -5.48 1.29 6.13
N VAL A 49 -6.04 0.23 6.73
CA VAL A 49 -7.40 -0.21 6.47
C VAL A 49 -7.58 -0.57 4.99
N TYR A 50 -7.85 0.40 4.13
CA TYR A 50 -7.86 0.27 2.68
C TYR A 50 -7.42 1.55 1.96
N GLU A 51 -6.79 2.48 2.67
CA GLU A 51 -6.37 3.80 2.17
C GLU A 51 -4.98 3.78 1.52
N PRO A 52 -4.67 4.73 0.61
CA PRO A 52 -3.31 4.92 0.11
C PRO A 52 -2.37 5.39 1.22
N PRO A 53 -1.04 5.36 1.02
CA PRO A 53 -0.09 6.01 1.92
C PRO A 53 -0.33 7.52 2.06
N ASP A 54 0.08 8.09 3.20
CA ASP A 54 -0.08 9.52 3.45
C ASP A 54 0.66 10.31 2.39
N SER A 55 0.07 11.41 1.93
CA SER A 55 0.58 12.26 0.83
C SER A 55 0.60 11.63 -0.56
N ILE A 56 0.02 10.44 -0.76
CA ILE A 56 -0.01 9.71 -2.05
C ILE A 56 -1.45 9.34 -2.44
N CYS A 57 -2.39 10.28 -2.26
CA CYS A 57 -3.74 10.18 -2.80
C CYS A 57 -3.92 11.06 -4.05
N PHE A 58 -4.06 10.43 -5.22
CA PHE A 58 -4.22 11.15 -6.50
C PHE A 58 -5.65 11.18 -7.01
N ASP A 59 -6.62 10.86 -6.16
CA ASP A 59 -8.02 10.99 -6.54
C ASP A 59 -8.45 12.47 -6.61
N GLN A 60 -9.49 12.76 -7.40
CA GLN A 60 -10.07 14.10 -7.48
C GLN A 60 -10.62 14.60 -6.14
N PHE A 61 -10.96 13.70 -5.21
CA PHE A 61 -11.43 14.05 -3.87
C PHE A 61 -10.28 14.33 -2.88
N CYS A 62 -9.03 14.17 -3.31
CA CYS A 62 -7.84 14.39 -2.50
C CYS A 62 -7.15 15.71 -2.84
N ASN A 63 -6.34 16.22 -1.89
CA ASN A 63 -5.62 17.50 -2.02
C ASN A 63 -4.10 17.33 -2.14
N ASP A 64 -3.61 16.10 -2.25
CA ASP A 64 -2.18 15.84 -2.41
C ASP A 64 -1.70 16.33 -3.76
N GLN A 65 -0.47 16.87 -3.84
CA GLN A 65 0.03 17.35 -5.12
C GLN A 65 0.26 16.16 -6.07
N PRO A 66 -0.08 16.32 -7.36
CA PRO A 66 0.29 15.35 -8.38
C PRO A 66 1.82 15.31 -8.56
N VAL A 67 2.30 14.32 -9.31
CA VAL A 67 3.69 14.24 -9.75
C VAL A 67 3.91 15.20 -10.92
N MET A 68 4.61 16.29 -10.63
CA MET A 68 5.00 17.35 -11.57
C MET A 68 6.43 17.09 -12.04
N ASP A 69 6.54 16.54 -13.25
CA ASP A 69 7.78 15.97 -13.81
C ASP A 69 8.44 16.80 -14.91
N ASP A 70 7.90 17.98 -15.21
CA ASP A 70 8.54 18.97 -16.08
C ASP A 70 9.52 19.82 -15.25
N SER A 71 10.82 19.59 -15.43
CA SER A 71 11.88 20.30 -14.71
C SER A 71 12.02 21.78 -15.08
N SER A 72 11.33 22.24 -16.13
CA SER A 72 11.32 23.65 -16.53
C SER A 72 10.27 24.49 -15.80
N LEU A 73 9.31 23.84 -15.12
CA LEU A 73 8.25 24.49 -14.37
C LEU A 73 8.62 24.65 -12.89
N HIS A 74 8.07 25.69 -12.26
CA HIS A 74 8.38 26.09 -10.87
C HIS A 74 7.93 25.08 -9.79
N ASP A 75 7.01 24.21 -10.15
CA ASP A 75 6.29 23.26 -9.31
C ASP A 75 6.78 21.82 -9.50
N TYR A 76 7.93 21.64 -10.17
CA TYR A 76 8.62 20.36 -10.27
C TYR A 76 8.85 19.74 -8.88
N ASN A 77 8.33 18.52 -8.66
CA ASN A 77 8.31 17.90 -7.33
C ASN A 77 8.68 16.41 -7.32
N VAL A 78 9.25 15.88 -8.42
CA VAL A 78 9.59 14.44 -8.53
C VAL A 78 10.47 13.93 -7.38
N PRO A 79 11.57 14.61 -6.97
CA PRO A 79 12.42 14.11 -5.88
C PRO A 79 11.66 13.98 -4.56
N GLU A 80 10.79 14.95 -4.24
CA GLU A 80 9.95 14.93 -3.04
C GLU A 80 8.95 13.77 -3.08
N ARG A 81 8.24 13.61 -4.20
CA ARG A 81 7.21 12.57 -4.38
C ARG A 81 7.81 11.16 -4.32
N VAL A 82 8.97 10.96 -4.94
CA VAL A 82 9.71 9.69 -4.90
C VAL A 82 10.16 9.38 -3.48
N GLN A 83 10.74 10.34 -2.76
CA GLN A 83 11.19 10.13 -1.39
C GLN A 83 10.02 9.84 -0.45
N ALA A 84 8.90 10.53 -0.60
CA ALA A 84 7.67 10.26 0.17
C ALA A 84 7.18 8.82 -0.01
N PHE A 85 7.15 8.31 -1.25
CA PHE A 85 6.78 6.92 -1.53
C PHE A 85 7.76 5.91 -0.95
N ILE A 86 9.07 6.14 -1.09
CA ILE A 86 10.10 5.26 -0.53
C ILE A 86 9.99 5.20 1.00
N ASN A 87 9.79 6.35 1.65
CA ASN A 87 9.59 6.42 3.10
C ASN A 87 8.34 5.64 3.52
N ALA A 88 7.21 5.84 2.83
CA ALA A 88 5.99 5.10 3.09
C ALA A 88 6.16 3.58 2.91
N ALA A 89 6.87 3.15 1.87
CA ALA A 89 7.19 1.74 1.62
C ALA A 89 8.03 1.15 2.76
N HIS A 90 9.07 1.84 3.20
CA HIS A 90 9.90 1.39 4.32
C HIS A 90 9.14 1.36 5.65
N ASP A 91 8.30 2.37 5.88
CA ASP A 91 7.47 2.46 7.08
C ASP A 91 6.50 1.29 7.16
N GLN A 92 5.83 1.00 6.04
CA GLN A 92 4.92 -0.12 5.92
C GLN A 92 5.63 -1.47 6.06
N ALA A 93 6.77 -1.65 5.41
CA ALA A 93 7.54 -2.90 5.41
C ALA A 93 7.95 -3.38 6.81
N ARG A 94 8.05 -2.48 7.80
CA ARG A 94 8.36 -2.85 9.19
C ARG A 94 7.37 -3.86 9.78
N GLY A 95 6.11 -3.85 9.35
CA GLY A 95 5.05 -4.73 9.85
C GLY A 95 4.94 -6.09 9.14
N TYR A 96 5.70 -6.32 8.07
CA TYR A 96 5.57 -7.50 7.21
C TYR A 96 6.83 -8.37 7.28
N ALA A 97 6.66 -9.67 7.03
CA ALA A 97 7.74 -10.65 7.19
C ALA A 97 8.62 -10.80 5.94
N THR A 98 8.10 -10.43 4.77
CA THR A 98 8.77 -10.62 3.47
C THR A 98 9.20 -9.29 2.84
N ASN A 99 9.84 -9.37 1.67
CA ASN A 99 10.21 -8.20 0.86
C ASN A 99 9.06 -7.74 -0.05
N HIS A 100 7.85 -8.28 0.12
CA HIS A 100 6.67 -7.91 -0.62
C HIS A 100 5.64 -7.30 0.32
N ILE A 101 5.10 -6.15 -0.07
CA ILE A 101 4.05 -5.44 0.67
C ILE A 101 2.97 -4.98 -0.30
N ILE A 102 1.74 -4.86 0.20
CA ILE A 102 0.59 -4.38 -0.57
C ILE A 102 0.26 -2.92 -0.24
N MET A 103 0.12 -2.06 -1.25
CA MET A 103 -0.37 -0.70 -1.07
C MET A 103 -1.72 -0.53 -1.76
N THR A 104 -2.76 -0.26 -0.99
CA THR A 104 -4.12 -0.05 -1.49
C THR A 104 -4.27 1.38 -1.98
N MET A 105 -4.10 1.61 -3.28
CA MET A 105 -4.15 2.94 -3.88
C MET A 105 -5.59 3.35 -4.18
N GLY A 106 -6.41 3.60 -3.16
CA GLY A 106 -7.81 3.99 -3.33
C GLY A 106 -8.55 4.17 -2.00
N SER A 107 -9.80 4.63 -2.06
CA SER A 107 -10.68 4.80 -0.90
C SER A 107 -12.15 4.75 -1.35
N ASP A 108 -13.08 5.09 -0.45
CA ASP A 108 -14.51 5.16 -0.68
C ASP A 108 -14.83 6.01 -1.92
N PHE A 109 -15.50 5.40 -2.90
CA PHE A 109 -15.99 6.04 -4.14
C PHE A 109 -14.94 6.78 -4.98
N GLN A 110 -13.66 6.44 -4.83
CA GLN A 110 -12.60 6.96 -5.68
C GLN A 110 -12.61 6.33 -7.08
N TYR A 111 -11.78 6.84 -7.98
CA TYR A 111 -11.67 6.46 -9.39
C TYR A 111 -12.83 6.94 -10.30
N GLU A 112 -13.65 7.90 -9.88
CA GLU A 112 -14.63 8.55 -10.78
C GLU A 112 -13.92 9.16 -12.01
N TYR A 113 -12.78 9.81 -11.78
CA TYR A 113 -11.86 10.20 -12.84
C TYR A 113 -10.53 9.42 -12.74
N ALA A 114 -10.61 8.11 -13.03
CA ALA A 114 -9.50 7.16 -12.90
C ALA A 114 -8.18 7.59 -13.55
N SER A 115 -8.22 8.43 -14.59
CA SER A 115 -7.00 8.89 -15.27
C SER A 115 -6.06 9.70 -14.37
N VAL A 116 -6.57 10.37 -13.33
CA VAL A 116 -5.73 11.13 -12.38
C VAL A 116 -4.87 10.18 -11.56
N TRP A 117 -5.47 9.08 -11.06
CA TRP A 117 -4.73 8.00 -10.40
C TRP A 117 -3.66 7.40 -11.32
N PHE A 118 -4.06 6.88 -12.48
CA PHE A 118 -3.16 6.14 -13.35
C PHE A 118 -1.99 7.00 -13.87
N LYS A 119 -2.23 8.25 -14.28
CA LYS A 119 -1.14 9.14 -14.73
C LYS A 119 -0.08 9.38 -13.66
N ASN A 120 -0.50 9.56 -12.41
CA ASN A 120 0.43 9.80 -11.32
C ASN A 120 1.14 8.51 -10.87
N LEU A 121 0.44 7.36 -10.87
CA LEU A 121 1.04 6.06 -10.58
C LEU A 121 2.09 5.67 -11.63
N ASP A 122 1.84 5.90 -12.91
CA ASP A 122 2.82 5.65 -13.99
C ASP A 122 4.12 6.44 -13.77
N LYS A 123 4.00 7.72 -13.43
CA LYS A 123 5.15 8.57 -13.09
C LYS A 123 5.86 8.05 -11.84
N LEU A 124 5.11 7.69 -10.80
CA LEU A 124 5.69 7.18 -9.55
C LEU A 124 6.48 5.89 -9.78
N ILE A 125 5.89 4.92 -10.49
CA ILE A 125 6.55 3.67 -10.87
C ILE A 125 7.84 3.95 -11.66
N LYS A 126 7.78 4.85 -12.67
CA LYS A 126 8.94 5.24 -13.47
C LYS A 126 10.05 5.83 -12.62
N TYR A 127 9.75 6.85 -11.82
CA TYR A 127 10.77 7.62 -11.11
C TYR A 127 11.32 6.91 -9.87
N VAL A 128 10.51 6.11 -9.18
CA VAL A 128 10.98 5.26 -8.06
C VAL A 128 11.90 4.16 -8.58
N ASN A 129 11.50 3.44 -9.64
CA ASN A 129 12.34 2.37 -10.19
C ASN A 129 13.64 2.90 -10.82
N ALA A 130 13.67 4.16 -11.26
CA ALA A 130 14.90 4.80 -11.72
C ALA A 130 15.91 5.05 -10.59
N GLN A 131 15.48 5.14 -9.32
CA GLN A 131 16.39 5.27 -8.17
C GLN A 131 17.14 3.96 -7.87
N VAL A 132 16.62 2.81 -8.32
CA VAL A 132 17.12 1.47 -7.99
C VAL A 132 18.50 1.18 -8.62
N PHE A 133 19.03 2.07 -9.47
CA PHE A 133 20.38 1.97 -10.04
C PHE A 133 21.49 2.72 -9.27
N ILE A 134 21.22 3.29 -8.09
CA ILE A 134 22.18 4.14 -7.35
C ILE A 134 22.64 3.54 -6.00
N PHE A 135 22.45 2.25 -5.74
CA PHE A 135 23.05 1.55 -4.59
C PHE A 135 23.81 0.29 -4.98
#